data_AF-A0A401GGV7-F1
#
_entry.id   AF-A0A401GGV7-F1
#
_cell.length_a   1.000
_cell.length_b   1.000
_cell.length_c   1.000
_cell.angle_alpha   90.00
_cell.angle_beta   90.00
_cell.angle_gamma   90.00
#
_symmetry.space_group_name_H-M   'P 1'
#
loop_
_entity.id
_entity.type
_entity.pdbx_description
1 polymer ?
#
loop_
_entity_poly.entity_id
_entity_poly.type
_entity_poly.pdbx_seq_one_letter_code
_entity_poly.pdbx_strand_id
1 'polypeptide(L)'
;MCLQPNGLRVLSLIPGFCAKIVGLQLNNLFFCSSVPEDEGLLADTDAPSMLPELVGPGMCLLGVHRPTFCRTLVAEAHIHGVQIVRGHQVVGLTQSEESVEVVFANGKIDTASSVVGCDGLHSNTRISLFGEEKADFTGLTQTGGSSPTPKAYLNRPGVTNLYGNGAHMVFYQVNEKQTSWAVTLQEPEAKETWRAMDEERQREFRESRFNKWGFGGGELVSNAKTIVKVCPTYLLVAKVSHNMWALWIVREA
;
A
#
# COMPACT_ATOMS: atom_id res chain seq x y z
N MET A 1 0.22 -0.47 -5.67
CA MET A 1 0.35 0.69 -4.75
C MET A 1 0.79 1.90 -5.55
N CYS A 2 0.47 3.10 -5.10
CA CYS A 2 0.93 4.34 -5.72
C CYS A 2 2.00 4.97 -4.83
N LEU A 3 3.22 5.16 -5.34
CA LEU A 3 4.26 5.94 -4.68
C LEU A 3 4.03 7.42 -5.00
N GLN A 4 4.05 8.25 -3.97
CA GLN A 4 3.87 9.70 -4.05
C GLN A 4 5.21 10.43 -3.89
N PRO A 5 5.31 11.72 -4.26
CA PRO A 5 6.56 12.49 -4.20
C PRO A 5 7.28 12.46 -2.85
N ASN A 6 6.57 12.50 -1.74
CA ASN A 6 7.14 12.40 -0.40
C ASN A 6 7.85 11.05 -0.17
N GLY A 7 7.25 9.93 -0.62
CA GLY A 7 7.88 8.62 -0.56
C GLY A 7 9.09 8.52 -1.49
N LEU A 8 8.96 9.01 -2.73
CA LEU A 8 10.07 9.05 -3.70
C LEU A 8 11.23 9.93 -3.23
N ARG A 9 10.95 11.01 -2.49
CA ARG A 9 11.99 11.86 -1.89
C ARG A 9 12.86 11.08 -0.91
N VAL A 10 12.26 10.31 -0.01
CA VAL A 10 13.02 9.49 0.94
C VAL A 10 13.80 8.40 0.20
N LEU A 11 13.17 7.73 -0.77
CA LEU A 11 13.82 6.70 -1.58
C LEU A 11 14.99 7.24 -2.42
N SER A 12 14.95 8.52 -2.81
CA SER A 12 16.04 9.18 -3.54
C SER A 12 17.31 9.36 -2.73
N LEU A 13 17.24 9.23 -1.40
CA LEU A 13 18.41 9.23 -0.52
C LEU A 13 19.27 7.97 -0.69
N ILE A 14 18.72 6.89 -1.27
CA ILE A 14 19.46 5.68 -1.62
C ILE A 14 20.01 5.87 -3.05
N PRO A 15 21.33 6.02 -3.24
CA PRO A 15 21.89 6.37 -4.54
C PRO A 15 21.49 5.42 -5.66
N GLY A 16 20.88 5.96 -6.72
CA GLY A 16 20.44 5.20 -7.90
C GLY A 16 19.22 4.29 -7.69
N PHE A 17 18.64 4.24 -6.49
CA PHE A 17 17.52 3.31 -6.21
C PHE A 17 16.25 3.65 -6.97
N CYS A 18 15.88 4.94 -7.08
CA CYS A 18 14.67 5.34 -7.80
C CYS A 18 14.65 4.86 -9.27
N ALA A 19 15.82 4.79 -9.93
CA ALA A 19 15.94 4.28 -11.30
C ALA A 19 15.69 2.77 -11.42
N LYS A 20 15.80 2.02 -10.31
CA LYS A 20 15.55 0.57 -10.25
C LYS A 20 14.06 0.24 -10.02
N ILE A 21 13.24 1.24 -9.68
CA ILE A 21 11.83 1.03 -9.38
C ILE A 21 11.06 0.77 -10.69
N VAL A 22 10.48 -0.42 -10.80
CA VAL A 22 9.62 -0.79 -11.93
C VAL A 22 8.20 -0.29 -11.67
N GLY A 23 7.72 0.63 -12.50
CA GLY A 23 6.39 1.20 -12.41
C GLY A 23 6.02 2.03 -13.64
N LEU A 24 4.84 2.64 -13.58
CA LEU A 24 4.37 3.59 -14.59
C LEU A 24 4.11 4.94 -13.94
N GLN A 25 4.64 6.01 -14.55
CA GLN A 25 4.34 7.37 -14.13
C GLN A 25 2.89 7.70 -14.47
N LEU A 26 2.16 8.20 -13.47
CA LEU A 26 0.76 8.58 -13.56
C LEU A 26 0.70 10.10 -13.69
N ASN A 27 0.18 10.57 -14.82
CA ASN A 27 0.15 11.98 -15.20
C ASN A 27 -1.23 12.60 -15.02
N ASN A 28 -2.28 11.78 -14.90
CA ASN A 28 -3.66 12.25 -14.86
C ASN A 28 -4.34 11.88 -13.53
N LEU A 29 -5.30 12.70 -13.11
CA LEU A 29 -6.29 12.37 -12.10
C LEU A 29 -7.69 12.53 -12.70
N PHE A 30 -8.51 11.51 -12.47
CA PHE A 30 -9.90 11.49 -12.91
C PHE A 30 -10.81 11.32 -11.70
N PHE A 31 -11.89 12.09 -11.68
CA PHE A 31 -12.96 11.98 -10.71
C PHE A 31 -14.25 11.79 -11.49
N CYS A 32 -14.92 10.67 -11.26
CA CYS A 32 -16.08 10.27 -12.03
C CYS A 32 -17.20 9.83 -11.08
N SER A 33 -18.44 10.15 -11.44
CA SER A 33 -19.63 9.61 -10.81
C SER A 33 -20.12 8.39 -11.61
N SER A 34 -20.34 7.28 -10.92
CA SER A 34 -21.09 6.09 -11.40
C SER A 34 -22.45 5.96 -10.70
N VAL A 35 -22.96 7.05 -10.14
CA VAL A 35 -24.33 7.12 -9.63
C VAL A 35 -25.28 7.17 -10.84
N PRO A 36 -26.24 6.24 -10.98
CA PRO A 36 -27.09 6.17 -12.18
C PRO A 36 -27.87 7.46 -12.49
N GLU A 37 -28.23 8.20 -11.45
CA GLU A 37 -28.99 9.46 -11.56
C GLU A 37 -28.12 10.64 -12.03
N ASP A 38 -26.80 10.54 -11.92
CA ASP A 38 -25.83 11.61 -12.24
C ASP A 38 -24.49 11.00 -12.69
N GLU A 39 -24.53 10.13 -13.70
CA GLU A 39 -23.33 9.50 -14.24
C GLU A 39 -22.56 10.52 -15.09
N GLY A 40 -21.28 10.74 -14.77
CA GLY A 40 -20.54 11.81 -15.43
C GLY A 40 -19.11 11.97 -14.94
N LEU A 41 -18.33 12.70 -15.75
CA LEU A 41 -17.01 13.18 -15.36
C LEU A 41 -17.15 14.39 -14.44
N LEU A 42 -16.63 14.30 -13.23
CA LEU A 42 -16.63 15.39 -12.24
C LEU A 42 -15.40 16.28 -12.38
N ALA A 43 -14.23 15.67 -12.60
CA ALA A 43 -12.99 16.39 -12.89
C ALA A 43 -11.99 15.52 -13.67
N ASP A 44 -11.24 16.15 -14.57
CA ASP A 44 -10.13 15.59 -15.34
C ASP A 44 -8.99 16.60 -15.31
N THR A 45 -7.85 16.21 -14.75
CA THR A 45 -6.69 17.07 -14.63
C THR A 45 -5.40 16.30 -14.88
N ASP A 46 -4.42 16.97 -15.47
CA ASP A 46 -3.05 16.53 -15.64
C ASP A 46 -2.10 17.12 -14.59
N ALA A 47 -2.63 17.65 -13.47
CA ALA A 47 -1.82 18.22 -12.40
C ALA A 47 -0.66 17.32 -11.92
N PRO A 48 -0.78 15.97 -11.84
CA PRO A 48 0.37 15.12 -11.52
C PRO A 48 1.54 15.22 -12.49
N SER A 49 1.31 15.55 -13.76
CA SER A 49 2.36 15.72 -14.76
C SER A 49 3.28 16.91 -14.46
N MET A 50 2.79 17.90 -13.71
CA MET A 50 3.54 19.09 -13.30
C MET A 50 4.40 18.88 -12.05
N LEU A 51 4.25 17.74 -11.35
CA LEU A 51 4.98 17.47 -10.09
C LEU A 51 6.51 17.56 -10.23
N PRO A 52 7.15 17.05 -11.29
CA PRO A 52 8.61 17.16 -11.42
C PRO A 52 9.10 18.62 -11.47
N GLU A 53 8.30 19.53 -12.03
CA GLU A 53 8.61 20.96 -12.07
C GLU A 53 8.34 21.63 -10.72
N LEU A 54 7.20 21.32 -10.09
CA LEU A 54 6.75 21.97 -8.86
C LEU A 54 7.53 21.55 -7.61
N VAL A 55 7.86 20.26 -7.51
CA VAL A 55 8.46 19.70 -6.29
C VAL A 55 9.85 19.11 -6.53
N GLY A 56 10.30 19.00 -7.79
CA GLY A 56 11.67 18.70 -8.16
C GLY A 56 11.83 17.47 -9.06
N PRO A 57 12.97 17.34 -9.76
CA PRO A 57 13.17 16.29 -10.77
C PRO A 57 12.96 14.88 -10.21
N GLY A 58 12.30 14.02 -10.99
CA GLY A 58 12.01 12.63 -10.62
C GLY A 58 10.90 12.46 -9.57
N MET A 59 10.28 13.55 -9.11
CA MET A 59 9.12 13.50 -8.22
C MET A 59 7.83 13.40 -9.02
N CYS A 60 7.13 12.28 -8.90
CA CYS A 60 5.90 12.03 -9.63
C CYS A 60 4.93 11.17 -8.81
N LEU A 61 3.75 10.90 -9.38
CA LEU A 61 2.93 9.77 -8.96
C LEU A 61 3.38 8.53 -9.74
N LEU A 62 3.76 7.48 -9.04
CA LEU A 62 4.26 6.25 -9.67
C LEU A 62 3.40 5.06 -9.25
N GLY A 63 2.68 4.48 -10.20
CA GLY A 63 1.96 3.24 -10.01
C GLY A 63 2.92 2.06 -10.07
N VAL A 64 2.98 1.27 -8.99
CA VAL A 64 3.89 0.11 -8.90
C VAL A 64 3.16 -1.15 -8.42
N HIS A 65 3.63 -2.30 -8.92
CA HIS A 65 3.21 -3.60 -8.40
C HIS A 65 3.92 -3.88 -7.06
N ARG A 66 3.16 -3.94 -5.96
CA ARG A 66 3.71 -4.04 -4.59
C ARG A 66 4.72 -5.20 -4.42
N PRO A 67 4.42 -6.45 -4.81
CA PRO A 67 5.41 -7.54 -4.72
C PRO A 67 6.71 -7.26 -5.49
N THR A 68 6.63 -6.59 -6.64
CA THR A 68 7.81 -6.24 -7.43
C THR A 68 8.63 -5.18 -6.71
N PHE A 69 7.99 -4.11 -6.25
CA PHE A 69 8.63 -3.05 -5.48
C PHE A 69 9.32 -3.57 -4.21
N CYS A 70 8.63 -4.42 -3.43
CA CYS A 70 9.23 -5.02 -2.23
C CYS A 70 10.43 -5.91 -2.56
N ARG A 71 10.40 -6.67 -3.67
CA ARG A 71 11.57 -7.46 -4.10
C ARG A 71 12.74 -6.57 -4.51
N THR A 72 12.48 -5.47 -5.21
CA THR A 72 13.52 -4.49 -5.57
C THR A 72 14.16 -3.89 -4.31
N LEU A 73 13.37 -3.52 -3.29
CA LEU A 73 13.88 -3.04 -2.00
C LEU A 73 14.74 -4.09 -1.28
N VAL A 74 14.28 -5.34 -1.22
CA VAL A 74 15.02 -6.43 -0.58
C VAL A 74 16.34 -6.70 -1.29
N ALA A 75 16.34 -6.68 -2.63
CA ALA A 75 17.55 -6.84 -3.42
C ALA A 75 18.53 -5.69 -3.17
N GLU A 76 18.02 -4.45 -3.12
CA GLU A 76 18.85 -3.28 -2.81
C GLU A 76 19.45 -3.38 -1.41
N ALA A 77 18.65 -3.78 -0.41
CA ALA A 77 19.13 -3.96 0.96
C ALA A 77 20.29 -4.96 1.04
N HIS A 78 20.22 -6.08 0.32
CA HIS A 78 21.33 -7.04 0.24
C HIS A 78 22.59 -6.45 -0.40
N ILE A 79 22.46 -5.61 -1.44
CA ILE A 79 23.59 -4.94 -2.09
C ILE A 79 24.33 -4.03 -1.08
N HIS A 80 23.58 -3.39 -0.18
CA HIS A 80 24.13 -2.58 0.91
C HIS A 80 24.51 -3.40 2.16
N GLY A 81 24.58 -4.72 2.06
CA GLY A 81 25.06 -5.60 3.13
C GLY A 81 24.05 -5.88 4.25
N VAL A 82 22.80 -5.43 4.12
CA VAL A 82 21.75 -5.67 5.12
C VAL A 82 21.42 -7.17 5.18
N GLN A 83 21.56 -7.77 6.36
CA GLN A 83 21.19 -9.16 6.60
C GLN A 83 19.67 -9.28 6.75
N ILE A 84 19.04 -10.12 5.93
CA ILE A 84 17.59 -10.38 6.00
C ILE A 84 17.36 -11.83 6.39
N VAL A 85 16.94 -12.03 7.64
CA VAL A 85 16.65 -13.35 8.19
C VAL A 85 15.14 -13.58 8.20
N ARG A 86 14.67 -14.64 7.53
CA ARG A 86 13.25 -15.01 7.47
C ARG A 86 12.89 -16.02 8.57
N GLY A 87 11.60 -16.14 8.87
CA GLY A 87 11.10 -17.09 9.88
C GLY A 87 11.43 -16.69 11.34
N HIS A 88 11.73 -15.41 11.57
CA HIS A 88 12.04 -14.83 12.89
C HIS A 88 10.96 -13.80 13.24
N GLN A 89 9.75 -14.28 13.53
CA GLN A 89 8.67 -13.41 13.99
C GLN A 89 8.96 -13.00 15.44
N VAL A 90 9.08 -11.69 15.70
CA VAL A 90 9.26 -11.14 17.06
C VAL A 90 8.02 -11.45 17.89
N VAL A 91 8.19 -11.96 19.10
CA VAL A 91 7.11 -12.25 20.06
C VAL A 91 7.34 -11.63 21.43
N GLY A 92 8.54 -11.08 21.68
CA GLY A 92 8.84 -10.37 22.92
C GLY A 92 10.07 -9.48 22.78
N LEU A 93 10.09 -8.42 23.57
CA LEU A 93 11.21 -7.49 23.68
C LEU A 93 11.47 -7.18 25.15
N THR A 94 12.73 -7.25 25.56
CA THR A 94 13.17 -6.83 26.90
C THR A 94 14.25 -5.76 26.73
N GLN A 95 13.96 -4.54 27.19
CA GLN A 95 14.89 -3.42 27.11
C GLN A 95 15.68 -3.26 28.42
N SER A 96 16.98 -3.02 28.28
CA SER A 96 17.89 -2.55 29.32
C SER A 96 18.47 -1.18 28.94
N GLU A 97 19.33 -0.61 29.79
CA GLU A 97 20.02 0.65 29.48
C GLU A 97 20.99 0.52 28.29
N GLU A 98 21.56 -0.67 28.07
CA GLU A 98 22.63 -0.88 27.09
C GLU A 98 22.19 -1.64 25.83
N SER A 99 21.08 -2.39 25.91
CA SER A 99 20.64 -3.28 24.83
C SER A 99 19.16 -3.64 24.89
N VAL A 100 18.68 -4.21 23.79
CA VAL A 100 17.36 -4.81 23.63
C VAL A 100 17.52 -6.28 23.27
N GLU A 101 16.98 -7.15 24.11
CA GLU A 101 16.81 -8.57 23.82
C GLU A 101 15.54 -8.79 23.00
N VAL A 102 15.64 -9.57 21.93
CA VAL A 102 14.55 -9.89 21.01
C VAL A 102 14.26 -11.39 21.05
N VAL A 103 13.04 -11.74 21.43
CA VAL A 103 12.58 -13.13 21.46
C VAL A 103 11.76 -13.42 20.21
N PHE A 104 12.08 -14.52 19.52
CA PHE A 104 11.40 -14.94 18.30
C PHE A 104 10.53 -16.18 18.51
N ALA A 105 9.43 -16.28 17.74
CA ALA A 105 8.48 -17.39 17.80
C ALA A 105 9.10 -18.78 17.54
N ASN A 106 10.27 -18.82 16.89
CA ASN A 106 11.02 -20.04 16.62
C ASN A 106 11.93 -20.46 17.79
N GLY A 107 11.84 -19.79 18.95
CA GLY A 107 12.63 -20.07 20.14
C GLY A 107 14.03 -19.45 20.15
N LYS A 108 14.46 -18.78 19.07
CA LYS A 108 15.72 -18.04 19.06
C LYS A 108 15.59 -16.73 19.82
N ILE A 109 16.73 -16.28 20.34
CA ILE A 109 16.91 -15.00 21.00
C ILE A 109 18.09 -14.30 20.33
N ASP A 110 17.98 -12.99 20.16
CA ASP A 110 19.05 -12.13 19.64
C ASP A 110 19.12 -10.83 20.45
N THR A 111 20.25 -10.13 20.37
CA THR A 111 20.49 -8.90 21.13
C THR A 111 20.96 -7.79 20.19
N ALA A 112 20.38 -6.60 20.34
CA ALA A 112 20.77 -5.41 19.56
C ALA A 112 20.90 -4.19 20.46
N SER A 113 21.68 -3.19 20.04
CA SER A 113 21.74 -1.89 20.73
C SER A 113 20.44 -1.09 20.57
N SER A 114 19.66 -1.36 19.52
CA SER A 114 18.38 -0.74 19.24
C SER A 114 17.53 -1.61 18.33
N VAL A 115 16.20 -1.50 18.45
CA VAL A 115 15.23 -2.25 17.63
C VAL A 115 14.23 -1.28 17.02
N VAL A 116 13.97 -1.42 15.72
CA VAL A 116 12.96 -0.64 15.00
C VAL A 116 11.80 -1.55 14.62
N GLY A 117 10.61 -1.29 15.20
CA GLY A 117 9.38 -2.04 14.92
C GLY A 117 8.75 -1.66 13.59
N CYS A 118 8.91 -2.50 12.57
CA CYS A 118 8.34 -2.33 11.22
C CYS A 118 7.34 -3.44 10.85
N ASP A 119 6.64 -3.98 11.85
CA ASP A 119 5.78 -5.18 11.78
C ASP A 119 4.28 -4.87 11.56
N GLY A 120 3.95 -3.65 11.18
CA GLY A 120 2.65 -3.28 10.61
C GLY A 120 1.51 -3.15 11.63
N LEU A 121 0.27 -3.29 11.15
CA LEU A 121 -0.92 -3.04 11.96
C LEU A 121 -1.00 -3.97 13.19
N HIS A 122 -0.67 -5.25 13.03
CA HIS A 122 -0.70 -6.28 14.07
C HIS A 122 0.65 -6.40 14.81
N SER A 123 1.32 -5.27 15.05
CA SER A 123 2.69 -5.20 15.58
C SER A 123 2.83 -5.83 16.96
N ASN A 124 3.63 -6.89 17.05
CA ASN A 124 4.08 -7.47 18.32
C ASN A 124 5.09 -6.56 19.02
N THR A 125 5.84 -5.77 18.25
CA THR A 125 6.77 -4.77 18.79
C THR A 125 6.02 -3.71 19.60
N ARG A 126 4.94 -3.15 19.03
CA ARG A 126 4.08 -2.17 19.69
C ARG A 126 3.44 -2.75 20.94
N ILE A 127 2.91 -3.98 20.86
CA ILE A 127 2.31 -4.68 22.00
C ILE A 127 3.33 -4.91 23.12
N SER A 128 4.56 -5.28 22.78
CA SER A 128 5.62 -5.51 23.78
C SER A 128 6.01 -4.24 24.53
N LEU A 129 5.92 -3.07 23.88
CA LEU A 129 6.31 -1.79 24.49
C LEU A 129 5.18 -1.10 25.25
N PHE A 130 3.94 -1.21 24.78
CA PHE A 130 2.82 -0.40 25.28
C PHE A 130 1.63 -1.23 25.78
N GLY A 131 1.69 -2.56 25.68
CA GLY A 131 0.56 -3.46 25.90
C GLY A 131 -0.36 -3.55 24.68
N GLU A 132 -1.40 -4.38 24.79
CA GLU A 132 -2.40 -4.50 23.73
C GLU A 132 -3.19 -3.19 23.57
N GLU A 133 -3.14 -2.64 22.35
CA GLU A 133 -3.96 -1.51 21.93
C GLU A 133 -4.89 -1.95 20.81
N LYS A 134 -6.18 -1.70 21.01
CA LYS A 134 -7.20 -2.06 20.02
C LYS A 134 -7.16 -1.05 18.86
N ALA A 135 -7.06 -1.56 17.65
CA ALA A 135 -7.29 -0.77 16.45
C ALA A 135 -8.80 -0.69 16.19
N ASP A 136 -9.35 0.50 16.00
CA ASP A 136 -10.78 0.68 15.79
C ASP A 136 -11.13 0.50 14.32
N PHE A 137 -11.97 -0.48 14.03
CA PHE A 137 -12.49 -0.73 12.69
C PHE A 137 -13.38 0.43 12.25
N THR A 138 -13.10 1.01 11.07
CA THR A 138 -13.84 2.19 10.59
C THR A 138 -15.21 1.88 9.98
N GLY A 139 -15.61 0.60 9.93
CA GLY A 139 -16.83 0.18 9.23
C GLY A 139 -16.66 0.02 7.72
N LEU A 140 -15.43 0.14 7.20
CA LEU A 140 -15.13 0.06 5.76
C LEU A 140 -14.23 -1.14 5.46
N THR A 141 -14.45 -1.79 4.33
CA THR A 141 -13.55 -2.81 3.80
C THR A 141 -13.19 -2.47 2.36
N GLN A 142 -12.12 -3.07 1.84
CA GLN A 142 -11.73 -2.93 0.45
C GLN A 142 -11.64 -4.28 -0.25
N THR A 143 -12.33 -4.43 -1.37
CA THR A 143 -12.13 -5.54 -2.30
C THR A 143 -11.33 -5.02 -3.47
N GLY A 144 -10.16 -5.60 -3.75
CA GLY A 144 -9.27 -5.10 -4.79
C GLY A 144 -8.74 -6.19 -5.70
N GLY A 145 -8.14 -5.79 -6.80
CA GLY A 145 -7.61 -6.72 -7.78
C GLY A 145 -6.68 -6.07 -8.79
N SER A 146 -6.31 -6.87 -9.78
CA SER A 146 -5.61 -6.41 -10.96
C SER A 146 -6.24 -6.98 -12.23
N SER A 147 -6.34 -6.13 -13.24
CA SER A 147 -6.98 -6.41 -14.51
C SER A 147 -6.18 -5.81 -15.65
N PRO A 148 -6.39 -6.25 -16.91
CA PRO A 148 -5.91 -5.53 -18.08
C PRO A 148 -6.35 -4.05 -18.02
N THR A 149 -5.48 -3.15 -18.46
CA THR A 149 -5.80 -1.72 -18.53
C THR A 149 -6.90 -1.48 -19.57
N PRO A 150 -8.03 -0.84 -19.20
CA PRO A 150 -9.10 -0.51 -20.14
C PRO A 150 -8.58 0.37 -21.27
N LYS A 151 -9.08 0.17 -22.49
CA LYS A 151 -8.57 0.85 -23.69
C LYS A 151 -8.57 2.37 -23.58
N ALA A 152 -9.59 2.94 -22.92
CA ALA A 152 -9.72 4.38 -22.70
C ALA A 152 -8.55 5.00 -21.91
N TYR A 153 -7.80 4.18 -21.17
CA TYR A 153 -6.73 4.62 -20.27
C TYR A 153 -5.33 4.25 -20.76
N LEU A 154 -5.17 3.57 -21.89
CA LEU A 154 -3.85 3.15 -22.40
C LEU A 154 -2.91 4.33 -22.65
N ASN A 155 -3.44 5.46 -23.14
CA ASN A 155 -2.67 6.68 -23.43
C ASN A 155 -2.86 7.77 -22.37
N ARG A 156 -3.50 7.45 -21.25
CA ARG A 156 -3.82 8.39 -20.17
C ARG A 156 -3.49 7.77 -18.81
N PRO A 157 -2.20 7.52 -18.51
CA PRO A 157 -1.79 6.93 -17.24
C PRO A 157 -2.18 7.84 -16.09
N GLY A 158 -2.94 7.33 -15.13
CA GLY A 158 -3.51 8.18 -14.09
C GLY A 158 -4.08 7.41 -12.91
N VAL A 159 -4.60 8.17 -11.95
CA VAL A 159 -5.44 7.63 -10.88
C VAL A 159 -6.88 8.06 -11.14
N THR A 160 -7.80 7.10 -11.19
CA THR A 160 -9.23 7.37 -11.30
C THR A 160 -9.91 7.08 -9.98
N ASN A 161 -10.68 8.05 -9.50
CA ASN A 161 -11.63 7.92 -8.41
C ASN A 161 -13.03 7.85 -8.99
N LEU A 162 -13.74 6.76 -8.71
CA LEU A 162 -15.07 6.49 -9.21
C LEU A 162 -16.03 6.36 -8.02
N TYR A 163 -16.96 7.30 -7.91
CA TYR A 163 -17.89 7.41 -6.79
C TYR A 163 -19.23 6.79 -7.16
N GLY A 164 -19.77 5.92 -6.32
CA GLY A 164 -21.09 5.33 -6.49
C GLY A 164 -21.86 5.29 -5.17
N ASN A 165 -23.12 4.86 -5.24
CA ASN A 165 -24.01 4.81 -4.07
C ASN A 165 -23.48 3.85 -2.98
N GLY A 166 -22.91 4.41 -1.92
CA GLY A 166 -22.32 3.67 -0.81
C GLY A 166 -21.02 2.92 -1.15
N ALA A 167 -20.33 3.31 -2.22
CA ALA A 167 -19.10 2.67 -2.66
C ALA A 167 -18.15 3.65 -3.36
N HIS A 168 -16.85 3.42 -3.23
CA HIS A 168 -15.82 4.19 -3.92
C HIS A 168 -14.80 3.24 -4.53
N MET A 169 -14.52 3.38 -5.83
CA MET A 169 -13.44 2.66 -6.48
C MET A 169 -12.29 3.62 -6.75
N VAL A 170 -11.07 3.18 -6.46
CA VAL A 170 -9.84 3.80 -6.94
C VAL A 170 -9.12 2.82 -7.85
N PHE A 171 -8.63 3.28 -9.00
CA PHE A 171 -7.76 2.48 -9.86
C PHE A 171 -6.65 3.29 -10.50
N TYR A 172 -5.53 2.61 -10.77
CA TYR A 172 -4.35 3.20 -11.40
C TYR A 172 -3.52 2.14 -12.10
N GLN A 173 -2.89 2.52 -13.21
CA GLN A 173 -1.98 1.64 -13.94
C GLN A 173 -0.73 1.35 -13.10
N VAL A 174 -0.24 0.11 -13.14
CA VAL A 174 1.03 -0.30 -12.51
C VAL A 174 2.12 -0.64 -13.52
N ASN A 175 1.71 -0.78 -14.78
CA ASN A 175 2.53 -0.84 -15.99
C ASN A 175 1.61 -0.53 -17.19
N GLU A 176 2.16 -0.54 -18.41
CA GLU A 176 1.42 -0.21 -19.64
C GLU A 176 0.16 -1.07 -19.88
N LYS A 177 0.12 -2.30 -19.34
CA LYS A 177 -0.92 -3.29 -19.66
C LYS A 177 -1.81 -3.66 -18.49
N GLN A 178 -1.44 -3.29 -17.26
CA GLN A 178 -2.14 -3.71 -16.05
C GLN A 178 -2.54 -2.52 -15.19
N THR A 179 -3.76 -2.60 -14.69
CA THR A 179 -4.34 -1.66 -13.74
C THR A 179 -4.60 -2.39 -12.42
N SER A 180 -4.26 -1.74 -11.32
CA SER A 180 -4.65 -2.13 -9.97
C SER A 180 -5.86 -1.32 -9.57
N TRP A 181 -6.83 -1.95 -8.92
CA TRP A 181 -8.06 -1.30 -8.48
C TRP A 181 -8.47 -1.80 -7.09
N ALA A 182 -9.24 -0.98 -6.38
CA ALA A 182 -9.87 -1.35 -5.12
C ALA A 182 -11.22 -0.65 -5.02
N VAL A 183 -12.23 -1.38 -4.54
CA VAL A 183 -13.57 -0.89 -4.20
C VAL A 183 -13.71 -0.89 -2.69
N THR A 184 -13.91 0.29 -2.12
CA THR A 184 -14.19 0.53 -0.71
C THR A 184 -15.69 0.46 -0.47
N LEU A 185 -16.10 -0.33 0.52
CA LEU A 185 -17.50 -0.63 0.85
C LEU A 185 -17.73 -0.57 2.35
N GLN A 186 -18.94 -0.20 2.75
CA GLN A 186 -19.39 -0.37 4.13
C GLN A 186 -19.85 -1.80 4.35
N GLU A 187 -19.07 -2.58 5.09
CA GLU A 187 -19.32 -4.00 5.33
C GLU A 187 -18.82 -4.40 6.74
N PRO A 188 -19.30 -5.53 7.29
CA PRO A 188 -18.73 -6.09 8.52
C PRO A 188 -17.22 -6.33 8.39
N GLU A 189 -16.53 -6.27 9.54
CA GLU A 189 -15.11 -6.54 9.61
C GLU A 189 -14.78 -7.93 9.02
N ALA A 190 -13.78 -7.96 8.16
CA ALA A 190 -13.27 -9.19 7.57
C ALA A 190 -11.82 -9.37 7.96
N LYS A 191 -11.39 -10.63 8.14
CA LYS A 191 -9.98 -10.93 8.40
C LYS A 191 -9.13 -10.33 7.29
N GLU A 192 -8.18 -9.48 7.66
CA GLU A 192 -7.26 -8.87 6.71
C GLU A 192 -6.39 -9.97 6.08
N THR A 193 -6.59 -10.22 4.78
CA THR A 193 -5.74 -11.14 4.03
C THR A 193 -5.32 -10.54 2.71
N TRP A 194 -4.04 -10.61 2.40
CA TRP A 194 -3.51 -10.24 1.08
C TRP A 194 -3.50 -11.43 0.11
N ARG A 195 -4.29 -12.48 0.42
CA ARG A 195 -4.45 -13.68 -0.40
C ARG A 195 -5.69 -13.53 -1.28
N ALA A 196 -5.70 -14.23 -2.40
CA ALA A 196 -6.89 -14.33 -3.23
C ALA A 196 -8.05 -14.88 -2.40
N MET A 197 -9.25 -14.33 -2.64
CA MET A 197 -10.47 -14.99 -2.18
C MET A 197 -10.62 -16.34 -2.88
N ASP A 198 -11.44 -17.23 -2.32
CA ASP A 198 -11.86 -18.43 -3.04
C ASP A 198 -12.56 -18.07 -4.37
N GLU A 199 -12.53 -19.01 -5.31
CA GLU A 199 -13.04 -18.77 -6.68
C GLU A 199 -14.53 -18.41 -6.73
N GLU A 200 -15.31 -18.88 -5.76
CA GLU A 200 -16.72 -18.55 -5.64
C GLU A 200 -16.92 -17.07 -5.32
N ARG A 201 -16.28 -16.55 -4.27
CA ARG A 201 -16.33 -15.13 -3.92
C ARG A 201 -15.73 -14.24 -5.01
N GLN A 202 -14.69 -14.70 -5.71
CA GLN A 202 -14.17 -13.96 -6.86
C GLN A 202 -15.21 -13.87 -7.98
N ARG A 203 -15.92 -14.96 -8.29
CA ARG A 203 -17.01 -14.98 -9.28
C ARG A 203 -18.16 -14.06 -8.86
N GLU A 204 -18.62 -14.17 -7.61
CA GLU A 204 -19.66 -13.29 -7.06
C GLU A 204 -19.29 -11.81 -7.20
N PHE A 205 -18.04 -11.44 -6.89
CA PHE A 205 -17.61 -10.05 -7.02
C PHE A 205 -17.55 -9.59 -8.48
N ARG A 206 -17.11 -10.45 -9.42
CA ARG A 206 -17.15 -10.16 -10.87
C ARG A 206 -18.58 -9.97 -11.40
N GLU A 207 -19.55 -10.62 -10.78
CA GLU A 207 -20.98 -10.54 -11.15
C GLU A 207 -21.75 -9.46 -10.36
N SER A 208 -21.10 -8.82 -9.40
CA SER A 208 -21.69 -7.78 -8.56
C SER A 208 -22.06 -6.52 -9.34
N ARG A 209 -22.80 -5.60 -8.69
CA ARG A 209 -23.19 -4.31 -9.26
C ARG A 209 -22.02 -3.47 -9.79
N PHE A 210 -20.80 -3.71 -9.34
CA PHE A 210 -19.62 -2.96 -9.78
C PHE A 210 -19.19 -3.30 -11.20
N ASN A 211 -19.63 -4.43 -11.77
CA ASN A 211 -19.33 -4.78 -13.16
C ASN A 211 -20.08 -3.91 -14.20
N LYS A 212 -21.09 -3.17 -13.75
CA LYS A 212 -21.86 -2.23 -14.58
C LYS A 212 -21.36 -0.79 -14.49
N TRP A 213 -20.33 -0.53 -13.69
CA TRP A 213 -19.83 0.83 -13.51
C TRP A 213 -19.18 1.37 -14.79
N GLY A 214 -19.50 2.63 -15.12
CA GLY A 214 -18.90 3.35 -16.24
C GLY A 214 -17.40 3.63 -16.07
N PHE A 215 -16.86 4.41 -17.00
CA PHE A 215 -15.46 4.89 -16.97
C PHE A 215 -14.42 3.77 -16.77
N GLY A 216 -14.68 2.59 -17.33
CA GLY A 216 -13.79 1.42 -17.24
C GLY A 216 -13.85 0.66 -15.90
N GLY A 217 -14.57 1.15 -14.89
CA GLY A 217 -14.70 0.46 -13.59
C GLY A 217 -15.31 -0.94 -13.74
N GLY A 218 -16.37 -1.06 -14.53
CA GLY A 218 -17.03 -2.34 -14.80
C GLY A 218 -16.15 -3.32 -15.60
N GLU A 219 -15.37 -2.82 -16.56
CA GLU A 219 -14.40 -3.61 -17.32
C GLU A 219 -13.30 -4.16 -16.41
N LEU A 220 -12.80 -3.35 -15.48
CA LEU A 220 -11.79 -3.77 -14.50
C LEU A 220 -12.31 -4.89 -13.60
N VAL A 221 -13.52 -4.73 -13.06
CA VAL A 221 -14.13 -5.75 -12.19
C VAL A 221 -14.35 -7.04 -12.98
N SER A 222 -14.95 -6.97 -14.16
CA SER A 222 -15.28 -8.15 -14.98
C SER A 222 -14.05 -8.95 -15.40
N ASN A 223 -12.94 -8.27 -15.73
CA ASN A 223 -11.72 -8.89 -16.25
C ASN A 223 -10.64 -9.16 -15.18
N ALA A 224 -11.01 -9.10 -13.90
CA ALA A 224 -10.08 -9.30 -12.80
C ALA A 224 -9.58 -10.75 -12.74
N LYS A 225 -8.26 -10.92 -12.84
CA LYS A 225 -7.60 -12.23 -12.75
C LYS A 225 -7.52 -12.75 -11.32
N THR A 226 -7.39 -11.84 -10.37
CA THR A 226 -7.27 -12.16 -8.95
C THR A 226 -7.92 -11.04 -8.16
N ILE A 227 -8.79 -11.42 -7.23
CA ILE A 227 -9.47 -10.49 -6.33
C ILE A 227 -9.13 -10.87 -4.89
N VAL A 228 -8.74 -9.87 -4.12
CA VAL A 228 -8.38 -9.96 -2.70
C VAL A 228 -9.36 -9.15 -1.87
N LYS A 229 -9.67 -9.63 -0.67
CA LYS A 229 -10.44 -8.88 0.33
C LYS A 229 -9.49 -8.43 1.42
N VAL A 230 -9.33 -7.12 1.54
CA VAL A 230 -8.50 -6.48 2.56
C VAL A 230 -9.37 -5.60 3.43
N CYS A 231 -8.99 -5.49 4.70
CA CYS A 231 -9.65 -4.64 5.67
C CYS A 231 -8.64 -3.59 6.16
N PRO A 232 -8.21 -2.63 5.32
CA PRO A 232 -7.07 -1.79 5.66
C PRO A 232 -7.46 -0.56 6.50
N THR A 233 -8.74 -0.32 6.75
CA THR A 233 -9.22 0.89 7.41
C THR A 233 -9.46 0.61 8.89
N TYR A 234 -8.36 0.66 9.63
CA TYR A 234 -8.37 0.78 11.07
C TYR A 234 -7.81 2.14 11.48
N LEU A 235 -8.40 2.74 12.50
CA LEU A 235 -7.83 3.88 13.18
C LEU A 235 -7.05 3.37 14.39
N LEU A 236 -5.75 3.65 14.40
CA LEU A 236 -4.90 3.37 15.54
C LEU A 236 -4.19 4.67 15.94
N VAL A 237 -4.51 5.19 17.12
CA VAL A 237 -3.82 6.35 17.70
C VAL A 237 -2.58 5.82 18.43
N ALA A 238 -1.42 5.90 17.80
CA ALA A 238 -0.18 5.47 18.43
C ALA A 238 0.22 6.44 19.57
N LYS A 239 0.44 5.91 20.78
CA LYS A 239 1.08 6.67 21.85
C LYS A 239 2.56 6.85 21.54
N VAL A 240 3.04 8.09 21.60
CA VAL A 240 4.47 8.41 21.55
C VAL A 240 4.92 8.73 22.97
N SER A 241 5.88 7.95 23.50
CA SER A 241 6.46 8.26 24.80
C SER A 241 7.31 9.54 24.69
N HIS A 242 7.14 10.46 25.62
CA HIS A 242 7.75 11.80 25.60
C HIS A 242 9.28 11.81 25.83
N ASN A 243 9.93 10.65 25.94
CA ASN A 243 11.38 10.53 26.20
C ASN A 243 12.21 10.11 24.98
N MET A 244 11.63 10.08 23.78
CA MET A 244 12.30 9.55 22.60
C MET A 244 12.92 10.66 21.75
N TRP A 245 14.12 11.11 22.15
CA TRP A 245 15.03 11.81 21.25
C TRP A 245 15.57 10.77 20.25
N ALA A 246 15.01 10.71 19.04
CA ALA A 246 15.63 10.00 17.93
C ALA A 246 16.85 10.81 17.45
N LEU A 247 17.95 10.74 18.21
CA LEU A 247 19.24 11.27 17.81
C LEU A 247 19.94 10.21 16.97
N TRP A 248 19.99 10.45 15.66
CA TRP A 248 20.76 9.65 14.72
C TRP A 248 22.25 9.81 15.02
N ILE A 249 22.89 8.77 15.54
CA ILE A 249 24.35 8.65 15.54
C ILE A 249 24.69 7.30 14.91
N VAL A 250 25.10 7.36 13.64
CA VAL A 250 25.90 6.29 13.02
C VAL A 250 27.29 6.41 13.63
N ARG A 251 27.72 5.40 14.39
CA ARG A 251 29.14 5.20 14.68
C ARG A 251 29.65 4.12 13.73
N GLU A 252 30.58 4.54 12.88
CA GLU A 252 31.43 3.65 12.08
C GLU A 252 32.22 2.70 13.00
N ALA A 253 32.43 1.48 12.52
CA ALA A 253 33.54 0.63 12.93
C ALA A 253 34.52 0.53 11.77
#